data_AF-W2W583-F1
#
_entry.id   AF-W2W583-F1
#
_cell.length_a   1.000
_cell.length_b   1.000
_cell.length_c   1.000
_cell.angle_alpha   90.00
_cell.angle_beta   90.00
_cell.angle_gamma   90.00
#
_symmetry.space_group_name_H-M   'P 1'
#
loop_
_entity.id
_entity.type
_entity.pdbx_description
1 polymer ?
#
loop_
_entity_poly.entity_id
_entity_poly.type
_entity_poly.pdbx_seq_one_letter_code
_entity_poly.pdbx_strand_id
1 'polypeptide(L)'
;MMTMFSLEVLEPDNDTLMQFIEAYWMISKSRYLNKRDPVPRAPDTLDFWLNQLDERRFTQDFRVTRFQFTQIVDLIKDNPVFFNNSNVPQTPAW
;
A
#
# COMPACT_ATOMS: atom_id res chain seq x y z
N MET A 1 10.54 51.96 25.92
CA MET A 1 10.23 51.09 27.07
C MET A 1 9.22 50.07 26.59
N MET A 2 9.64 48.83 26.37
CA MET A 2 8.84 47.79 25.72
C MET A 2 8.20 46.94 26.81
N THR A 3 6.89 47.06 26.98
CA THR A 3 6.10 46.25 27.91
C THR A 3 6.13 44.80 27.44
N MET A 4 6.82 43.94 28.19
CA MET A 4 6.70 42.49 28.07
C MET A 4 5.27 42.13 28.48
N PHE A 5 4.48 41.62 27.54
CA PHE A 5 3.25 40.89 27.86
C PHE A 5 3.67 39.62 28.61
N SER A 6 3.60 39.65 29.94
CA SER A 6 3.65 38.42 30.73
C SER A 6 2.42 37.60 30.35
N LEU A 7 2.64 36.52 29.59
CA LEU A 7 1.65 35.46 29.43
C LEU A 7 1.49 34.80 30.79
N GLU A 8 0.53 35.26 31.58
CA GLU A 8 0.02 34.50 32.72
C GLU A 8 -0.57 33.21 32.16
N VAL A 9 0.16 32.11 32.30
CA VAL A 9 -0.37 30.78 32.01
C VAL A 9 -1.39 30.49 33.10
N LEU A 10 -2.64 30.85 32.84
CA LEU A 10 -3.79 30.40 33.61
C LEU A 10 -3.80 28.87 33.51
N GLU A 11 -3.58 28.19 34.63
CA GLU A 11 -3.81 26.75 34.74
C GLU A 11 -5.26 26.50 34.31
N PRO A 12 -5.48 25.71 33.24
CA PRO A 12 -6.82 25.50 32.73
C PRO A 12 -7.67 24.83 33.80
N ASP A 13 -8.91 25.30 33.96
CA ASP A 13 -9.87 24.56 34.76
C ASP A 13 -10.12 23.17 34.14
N ASN A 14 -10.69 22.27 34.94
CA ASN A 14 -10.83 20.88 34.58
C ASN A 14 -11.70 20.68 33.31
N ASP A 15 -12.65 21.59 33.06
CA ASP A 15 -13.54 21.55 31.90
C ASP A 15 -12.79 21.95 30.63
N THR A 16 -11.94 22.98 30.72
CA THR A 16 -11.08 23.43 29.63
C THR A 16 -10.02 22.38 29.30
N LEU A 17 -9.44 21.75 30.32
CA LEU A 17 -8.49 20.63 30.16
C LEU A 17 -9.17 19.44 29.45
N MET A 18 -10.40 19.11 29.83
CA MET A 18 -11.16 18.04 29.18
C MET A 18 -11.42 18.35 27.69
N GLN A 19 -11.82 19.58 27.36
CA GLN A 19 -12.02 20.02 25.98
C GLN A 19 -10.74 19.91 25.14
N PHE A 20 -9.58 20.27 25.70
CA PHE A 20 -8.30 20.11 25.01
C PHE A 20 -7.95 18.65 24.75
N ILE A 21 -8.19 17.76 25.73
CA ILE A 21 -7.97 16.32 25.58
C ILE A 21 -8.87 15.75 24.48
N GLU A 22 -10.15 16.13 24.46
CA GLU A 22 -11.11 15.69 23.45
C GLU A 22 -10.72 16.19 22.05
N ALA A 23 -10.36 17.46 21.91
CA ALA A 23 -9.89 18.04 20.65
C ALA A 23 -8.62 17.33 20.15
N TYR A 24 -7.65 17.07 21.04
CA TYR A 24 -6.44 16.32 20.71
C TYR A 24 -6.78 14.89 20.25
N TRP A 25 -7.70 14.20 20.92
CA TRP A 25 -8.14 12.87 20.52
C TRP A 25 -8.86 12.86 19.15
N MET A 26 -9.69 13.86 18.87
CA MET A 26 -10.34 13.99 17.55
C MET A 26 -9.32 14.25 16.45
N ILE A 27 -8.36 15.14 16.69
CA ILE A 27 -7.31 15.47 15.72
C ILE A 27 -6.40 14.25 15.48
N SER A 28 -5.94 13.59 16.54
CA SER A 28 -5.07 12.40 16.46
C SER A 28 -5.74 11.18 15.82
N LYS A 29 -7.08 11.07 15.90
CA LYS A 29 -7.85 10.06 15.15
C LYS A 29 -8.17 10.48 13.72
N SER A 30 -8.01 11.75 13.37
CA SER A 30 -8.37 12.22 12.04
C SER A 30 -7.41 11.66 10.97
N ARG A 31 -7.99 11.21 9.86
CA ARG A 31 -7.29 10.58 8.74
C ARG A 31 -6.27 11.50 8.04
N TYR A 32 -6.45 12.82 8.14
CA TYR A 32 -5.75 13.79 7.31
C TYR A 32 -4.85 14.76 8.07
N LEU A 33 -4.95 14.86 9.41
CA LEU A 33 -4.11 15.76 10.21
C LEU A 33 -2.90 15.07 10.84
N ASN A 34 -2.76 13.75 10.68
CA ASN A 34 -1.62 12.99 11.20
C ASN A 34 -0.69 12.54 10.08
N LYS A 35 0.58 12.37 10.43
CA LYS A 35 1.56 11.70 9.57
C LYS A 35 1.02 10.31 9.23
N ARG A 36 0.81 10.06 7.94
CA ARG A 36 0.36 8.75 7.46
C ARG A 36 1.58 7.87 7.26
N ASP A 37 1.44 6.61 7.64
CA ASP A 37 2.37 5.61 7.13
C ASP A 37 2.24 5.56 5.61
N PRO A 38 3.37 5.46 4.87
CA PRO A 38 3.32 5.25 3.45
C PRO A 38 2.44 4.03 3.14
N VAL A 39 1.57 4.17 2.14
CA VAL A 39 0.86 2.99 1.62
C VAL A 39 1.94 2.03 1.11
N PRO A 40 1.96 0.76 1.57
CA PRO A 40 2.93 -0.20 1.07
C PRO A 40 2.82 -0.27 -0.45
N ARG A 41 3.97 -0.34 -1.12
CA ARG A 41 3.98 -0.61 -2.56
C ARG A 41 3.22 -1.91 -2.80
N ALA A 42 2.40 -1.94 -3.85
CA ALA A 42 1.74 -3.18 -4.25
C ALA A 42 2.82 -4.27 -4.40
N PRO A 43 2.54 -5.51 -3.94
CA PRO A 43 3.45 -6.62 -4.15
C PRO A 43 3.70 -6.79 -5.66
N ASP A 44 4.85 -7.38 -6.01
CA ASP A 44 5.10 -7.73 -7.39
C ASP A 44 3.93 -8.59 -7.90
N THR A 45 3.34 -8.16 -9.01
CA THR A 45 2.08 -8.74 -9.50
C THR A 45 2.32 -10.19 -9.90
N LEU A 46 3.45 -10.47 -10.55
CA LEU A 46 3.77 -11.83 -10.95
C LEU A 46 4.01 -12.73 -9.73
N ASP A 47 4.80 -12.27 -8.76
CA ASP A 47 4.98 -12.98 -7.48
C ASP A 47 3.66 -13.24 -6.75
N PHE A 48 2.75 -12.25 -6.70
CA PHE A 48 1.46 -12.41 -6.05
C PHE A 48 0.63 -13.52 -6.71
N TRP A 49 0.52 -13.52 -8.04
CA TRP A 49 -0.28 -14.50 -8.76
C TRP A 49 0.33 -15.89 -8.66
N LEU A 50 1.66 -16.01 -8.79
CA LEU A 50 2.35 -17.29 -8.77
C LEU A 50 2.51 -17.89 -7.37
N ASN A 51 2.72 -17.08 -6.32
CA ASN A 51 3.13 -17.60 -5.01
C ASN A 51 2.12 -17.33 -3.89
N GLN A 52 1.27 -16.31 -4.02
CA GLN A 52 0.41 -15.86 -2.92
C GLN A 52 -1.09 -16.12 -3.15
N LEU A 53 -1.53 -16.20 -4.40
CA LEU A 53 -2.92 -16.45 -4.76
C LEU A 53 -3.31 -17.90 -4.40
N ASP A 54 -4.51 -18.13 -3.86
CA ASP A 54 -4.99 -19.50 -3.59
C ASP A 54 -5.29 -20.26 -4.90
N GLU A 55 -5.17 -21.59 -4.85
CA GLU A 55 -5.30 -22.44 -6.05
C GLU A 55 -6.67 -22.33 -6.73
N ARG A 56 -7.74 -22.08 -5.96
CA ARG A 56 -9.08 -21.93 -6.51
C ARG A 56 -9.19 -20.65 -7.33
N ARG A 57 -8.73 -19.52 -6.79
CA ARG A 57 -8.67 -18.25 -7.54
C ARG A 57 -7.72 -18.34 -8.73
N PHE A 58 -6.55 -18.96 -8.55
CA PHE A 58 -5.61 -19.20 -9.64
C PHE A 58 -6.26 -19.93 -10.81
N THR A 59 -6.98 -21.02 -10.52
CA THR A 59 -7.69 -21.79 -11.55
C THR A 59 -8.85 -20.99 -12.17
N GLN A 60 -9.49 -20.09 -11.43
CA GLN A 60 -10.53 -19.22 -11.98
C GLN A 60 -9.97 -18.22 -12.99
N ASP A 61 -8.82 -17.62 -12.68
CA ASP A 61 -8.19 -16.58 -13.49
C ASP A 61 -7.43 -17.19 -14.69
N PHE A 62 -6.59 -18.20 -14.45
CA PHE A 62 -5.75 -18.81 -15.49
C PHE A 62 -6.37 -20.03 -16.19
N ARG A 63 -7.49 -20.56 -15.68
CA ARG A 63 -8.18 -21.76 -16.21
C ARG A 63 -7.36 -23.06 -16.18
N VAL A 64 -6.24 -23.06 -15.46
CA VAL A 64 -5.37 -24.21 -15.24
C VAL A 64 -4.89 -24.22 -13.79
N THR A 65 -4.45 -25.38 -13.29
CA THR A 65 -3.76 -25.44 -12.01
C THR A 65 -2.36 -24.83 -12.13
N ARG A 66 -1.78 -24.45 -11.00
CA ARG A 66 -0.42 -23.89 -10.94
C ARG A 66 0.63 -24.87 -11.44
N PHE A 67 0.43 -26.17 -11.16
CA PHE A 67 1.27 -27.24 -11.70
C PHE A 67 1.21 -27.29 -13.24
N GLN A 68 0.01 -27.28 -13.81
CA GLN A 68 -0.16 -27.27 -15.27
C GLN A 68 0.40 -26.00 -15.91
N PHE A 69 0.21 -24.84 -15.26
CA PHE A 69 0.81 -23.58 -15.68
C PHE A 69 2.33 -23.69 -15.77
N THR A 70 3.00 -24.22 -14.74
CA THR A 70 4.45 -24.43 -14.75
C THR A 70 4.88 -25.38 -15.88
N GLN A 71 4.13 -26.46 -16.12
CA GLN A 71 4.42 -27.36 -17.24
C GLN A 71 4.33 -26.65 -18.59
N ILE A 72 3.32 -25.80 -18.80
CA ILE A 72 3.18 -25.01 -20.03
C ILE A 72 4.36 -24.06 -20.18
N VAL A 73 4.74 -23.34 -19.12
CA VAL A 73 5.89 -22.43 -19.12
C VAL A 73 7.17 -23.18 -19.50
N ASP A 74 7.42 -24.34 -18.91
CA ASP A 74 8.60 -25.15 -19.24
C ASP A 74 8.64 -25.62 -20.70
N LEU A 75 7.49 -25.82 -21.33
CA LEU A 75 7.40 -26.18 -22.75
C LEU A 75 7.67 -25.01 -23.69
N ILE A 76 7.36 -23.78 -23.28
CA ILE A 76 7.40 -22.60 -24.16
C ILE A 76 8.57 -21.65 -23.88
N LYS A 77 9.24 -21.76 -22.73
CA LYS A 77 10.29 -20.80 -22.29
C LYS A 77 11.44 -20.63 -23.29
N ASP A 78 11.79 -21.68 -24.03
CA ASP A 78 12.91 -21.69 -24.97
C ASP A 78 12.44 -21.50 -26.44
N ASN A 79 11.15 -21.24 -26.66
CA ASN A 79 10.62 -21.12 -28.01
C ASN A 79 10.84 -19.71 -28.58
N PRO A 80 11.53 -19.58 -29.75
CA PRO A 80 11.90 -18.30 -30.37
C PRO A 80 10.72 -17.34 -30.56
N VAL A 81 9.50 -17.87 -30.74
CA VAL A 81 8.28 -17.08 -30.94
C VAL A 81 7.92 -16.21 -29.73
N PHE A 82 8.24 -16.67 -28.52
CA PHE A 82 7.90 -15.95 -27.27
C PHE A 82 9.05 -15.08 -26.76
N PHE A 83 10.20 -15.04 -27.44
CA PHE A 83 11.25 -14.10 -27.09
C PHE A 83 10.84 -12.70 -27.53
N ASN A 84 10.86 -11.77 -26.58
CA ASN A 84 10.69 -10.37 -26.86
C ASN A 84 11.98 -9.81 -27.50
N ASN A 85 12.07 -9.89 -28.83
CA ASN A 85 13.16 -9.30 -29.62
C ASN A 85 13.00 -7.78 -29.84
N SER A 86 12.17 -7.11 -29.05
CA SER A 86 12.02 -5.65 -29.08
C SER A 86 13.19 -4.98 -28.38
N ASN A 87 13.84 -4.03 -29.06
CA ASN A 87 14.83 -3.14 -28.45
C ASN A 87 14.20 -2.13 -27.47
N VAL A 88 12.87 -2.10 -27.38
CA VAL A 88 12.13 -1.27 -26.44
C VAL A 88 11.54 -2.18 -25.36
N PRO A 89 11.83 -1.94 -24.07
CA PRO A 89 11.16 -2.65 -22.99
C PRO A 89 9.66 -2.44 -23.14
N GLN A 90 8.93 -3.53 -23.33
CA GLN A 90 7.48 -3.51 -23.39
C GLN A 90 6.97 -3.28 -21.97
N THR A 91 6.28 -2.16 -21.75
CA THR A 91 5.49 -2.01 -20.52
C THR A 91 4.40 -3.09 -20.56
N PRO A 92 4.24 -3.89 -19.50
CA PRO A 92 3.18 -4.90 -19.48
C PRO A 92 1.83 -4.22 -19.75
N ALA A 93 1.04 -4.75 -20.67
CA ALA A 93 -0.28 -4.23 -20.99
C ALA A 93 -1.26 -4.69 -19.90
N TRP A 94 -1.40 -3.88 -18.85
CA TRP A 94 -2.49 -4.00 -17.87
C TRP A 94 -3.02 -2.62 -17.50
#